data_AF-A0A7K3L9C1-F1
#
_entry.id   AF-A0A7K3L9C1-F1
#
_cell.length_a   1.000
_cell.length_b   1.000
_cell.length_c   1.000
_cell.angle_alpha   90.00
_cell.angle_beta   90.00
_cell.angle_gamma   90.00
#
_symmetry.space_group_name_H-M   'P 1'
#
loop_
_entity.id
_entity.type
_entity.pdbx_description
1 polymer ?
#
loop_
_entity_poly.entity_id
_entity_poly.type
_entity_poly.pdbx_seq_one_letter_code
_entity_poly.pdbx_strand_id
1 'polypeptide(L)'
;MAGLNQLLESETVARLDAADKKQAWATAAAAVNHLRARLTEICEAGDQACNAAAASVLPDDDKLTQLNAIKDRVNSDAAGASRAAVAKVVGVIQQLLDVAGSKDDAPKWLAAHGFDVAEPKPPPPITKDRLR
;
A
#
# COMPACT_ATOMS: atom_id res chain seq x y z
N MET A 1 14.64 4.81 -0.37
CA MET A 1 15.04 6.05 -1.09
C MET A 1 16.08 5.80 -2.19
N ALA A 2 17.01 4.83 -2.06
CA ALA A 2 18.06 4.59 -3.07
C ALA A 2 17.56 4.17 -4.48
N GLY A 3 16.54 3.30 -4.57
CA GLY A 3 16.05 2.82 -5.88
C GLY A 3 15.31 3.86 -6.73
N LEU A 4 14.71 4.90 -6.11
CA LEU A 4 14.03 5.98 -6.85
C LEU A 4 15.03 6.96 -7.50
N ASN A 5 16.21 7.14 -6.90
CA ASN A 5 17.29 7.91 -7.54
C ASN A 5 17.88 7.16 -8.74
N GLN A 6 18.06 5.84 -8.66
CA GLN A 6 18.51 5.04 -9.81
C GLN A 6 17.51 5.06 -10.97
N LEU A 7 16.20 5.16 -10.70
CA LEU A 7 15.15 5.29 -11.71
C LEU A 7 15.33 6.56 -12.56
N LEU A 8 15.71 7.68 -11.93
CA LEU A 8 15.94 8.98 -12.58
C LEU A 8 17.22 9.04 -13.41
N GLU A 9 18.20 8.20 -13.07
CA GLU A 9 19.50 8.12 -13.75
C GLU A 9 19.54 7.05 -14.85
N SER A 10 18.49 6.23 -14.99
CA SER A 10 18.38 5.31 -16.12
C SER A 10 18.32 6.10 -17.44
N GLU A 11 19.05 5.64 -18.47
CA GLU A 11 19.12 6.31 -19.78
C GLU A 11 17.73 6.56 -20.40
N THR A 12 16.76 5.73 -20.06
CA THR A 12 15.36 5.81 -20.46
C THR A 12 14.69 7.06 -19.90
N VAL A 13 14.78 7.29 -18.59
CA VAL A 13 14.07 8.40 -17.89
C VAL A 13 14.93 9.68 -17.88
N ALA A 14 16.24 9.59 -18.13
CA ALA A 14 17.16 10.71 -18.18
C ALA A 14 16.75 11.78 -19.22
N ARG A 15 16.13 11.36 -20.33
CA ARG A 15 15.71 12.23 -21.45
C ARG A 15 14.41 13.01 -21.22
N LEU A 16 13.66 12.70 -20.17
CA LEU A 16 12.42 13.39 -19.84
C LEU A 16 12.70 14.82 -19.38
N ASP A 17 11.80 15.74 -19.73
CA ASP A 17 11.91 17.12 -19.28
C ASP A 17 11.67 17.23 -17.76
N ALA A 18 12.08 18.36 -17.19
CA ALA A 18 11.94 18.58 -15.74
C ALA A 18 10.48 18.72 -15.29
N ALA A 19 9.57 19.12 -16.19
CA ALA A 19 8.15 19.33 -15.87
C ALA A 19 7.41 17.99 -15.76
N ASP A 20 7.65 17.07 -16.68
CA ASP A 20 7.11 15.70 -16.69
C ASP A 20 7.56 14.94 -15.44
N LYS A 21 8.87 15.01 -15.12
CA LYS A 21 9.40 14.43 -13.89
C LYS A 21 8.72 15.02 -12.66
N LYS A 22 8.58 16.35 -12.59
CA LYS A 22 7.94 17.04 -11.45
C LYS A 22 6.48 16.63 -11.29
N GLN A 23 5.72 16.54 -12.39
CA GLN A 23 4.31 16.16 -12.35
C GLN A 23 4.12 14.70 -11.92
N ALA A 24 4.96 13.80 -12.43
CA ALA A 24 4.99 12.41 -12.00
C ALA A 24 5.26 12.28 -10.50
N TRP A 25 6.27 12.99 -9.99
CA TRP A 25 6.59 13.00 -8.55
C TRP A 25 5.45 13.55 -7.70
N ALA A 26 4.83 14.65 -8.11
CA ALA A 26 3.69 15.22 -7.40
C ALA A 26 2.52 14.22 -7.32
N THR A 27 2.25 13.51 -8.41
CA THR A 27 1.18 12.50 -8.49
C THR A 27 1.48 11.30 -7.59
N ALA A 28 2.71 10.76 -7.65
CA ALA A 28 3.13 9.66 -6.78
C ALA A 28 3.11 10.05 -5.30
N ALA A 29 3.61 11.26 -4.96
CA ALA A 29 3.59 11.78 -3.60
C ALA A 29 2.15 11.97 -3.08
N ALA A 30 1.24 12.47 -3.91
CA ALA A 30 -0.18 12.58 -3.56
C ALA A 30 -0.81 11.21 -3.29
N ALA A 31 -0.49 10.19 -4.09
CA ALA A 31 -0.96 8.82 -3.87
C ALA A 31 -0.47 8.25 -2.52
N VAL A 32 0.80 8.44 -2.19
CA VAL A 32 1.38 8.01 -0.90
C VAL A 32 0.80 8.80 0.28
N ASN A 33 0.58 10.10 0.12
CA ASN A 33 -0.05 10.92 1.16
C ASN A 33 -1.50 10.48 1.42
N HIS A 34 -2.26 10.20 0.37
CA HIS A 34 -3.61 9.68 0.49
C HIS A 34 -3.63 8.29 1.14
N LEU A 35 -2.69 7.40 0.77
CA LEU A 35 -2.54 6.10 1.43
C LEU A 35 -2.32 6.27 2.93
N ARG A 36 -1.42 7.16 3.34
CA ARG A 36 -1.13 7.41 4.76
C ARG A 36 -2.38 7.85 5.51
N ALA A 37 -3.11 8.82 4.98
CA ALA A 37 -4.35 9.29 5.59
C ALA A 37 -5.38 8.16 5.74
N ARG A 38 -5.57 7.36 4.67
CA ARG A 38 -6.49 6.21 4.70
C ARG A 38 -6.07 5.15 5.71
N LEU A 39 -4.78 4.84 5.81
CA LEU A 39 -4.28 3.90 6.81
C LEU A 39 -4.47 4.43 8.23
N THR A 40 -4.26 5.73 8.48
CA THR A 40 -4.57 6.34 9.78
C THR A 40 -6.04 6.16 10.14
N GLU A 41 -6.96 6.50 9.23
CA GLU A 41 -8.41 6.34 9.45
C GLU A 41 -8.80 4.88 9.72
N ILE A 42 -8.22 3.93 8.97
CA ILE A 42 -8.46 2.49 9.13
C ILE A 42 -7.95 2.00 10.49
N CYS A 43 -6.75 2.42 10.90
CA CYS A 43 -6.19 2.07 12.20
C CYS A 43 -7.04 2.64 13.34
N GLU A 44 -7.41 3.92 13.29
CA GLU A 44 -8.24 4.55 14.33
C GLU A 44 -9.60 3.85 14.47
N ALA A 45 -10.26 3.53 13.35
CA ALA A 45 -11.53 2.80 13.36
C ALA A 45 -11.36 1.34 13.84
N GLY A 46 -10.25 0.70 13.48
CA GLY A 46 -9.88 -0.63 13.94
C GLY A 46 -9.65 -0.69 15.44
N ASP A 47 -8.87 0.25 15.99
CA ASP A 47 -8.57 0.36 17.42
C ASP A 47 -9.83 0.58 18.24
N GLN A 48 -10.73 1.47 17.79
CA GLN A 48 -12.02 1.69 18.43
C GLN A 48 -12.86 0.39 18.46
N ALA A 49 -12.91 -0.34 17.35
CA ALA A 49 -13.64 -1.60 17.27
C ALA A 49 -13.03 -2.69 18.18
N CYS A 50 -11.70 -2.81 18.21
CA CYS A 50 -10.99 -3.73 19.10
C CYS A 50 -11.25 -3.40 20.57
N ASN A 51 -11.19 -2.12 20.95
CA ASN A 51 -11.48 -1.67 22.31
C ASN A 51 -12.92 -1.99 22.72
N ALA A 52 -13.89 -1.80 21.82
CA ALA A 52 -15.28 -2.15 22.07
C ALA A 52 -15.47 -3.68 22.25
N ALA A 53 -14.81 -4.50 21.43
CA ALA A 53 -14.84 -5.95 21.56
C ALA A 53 -14.19 -6.42 22.89
N ALA A 54 -13.06 -5.84 23.27
CA ALA A 54 -12.36 -6.15 24.52
C ALA A 54 -13.20 -5.80 25.76
N ALA A 55 -13.86 -4.63 25.74
CA ALA A 55 -14.73 -4.15 26.81
C ALA A 55 -16.08 -4.87 26.89
N SER A 56 -16.43 -5.70 25.90
CA SER A 56 -17.70 -6.43 25.89
C SER A 56 -17.78 -7.45 27.03
N VAL A 57 -19.01 -7.82 27.42
CA VAL A 57 -19.28 -8.90 28.38
C VAL A 57 -19.38 -10.27 27.72
N LEU A 58 -19.00 -10.37 26.44
CA LEU A 58 -19.04 -11.61 25.69
C LEU A 58 -18.07 -12.66 26.28
N PRO A 59 -18.40 -13.96 26.17
CA PRO A 59 -17.44 -15.03 26.42
C PRO A 59 -16.17 -14.88 25.56
N ASP A 60 -15.05 -15.43 26.02
CA ASP A 60 -13.75 -15.31 25.34
C ASP A 60 -13.77 -15.83 23.89
N ASP A 61 -14.52 -16.89 23.61
CA ASP A 61 -14.62 -17.48 22.27
C ASP A 61 -15.38 -16.56 21.30
N ASP A 62 -16.39 -15.85 21.80
CA ASP A 62 -17.16 -14.87 21.03
C ASP A 62 -16.33 -13.59 20.83
N LYS A 63 -15.57 -13.16 21.85
CA LYS A 63 -14.59 -12.07 21.73
C LYS A 63 -13.53 -12.38 20.67
N LEU A 64 -13.01 -13.61 20.67
CA LEU A 64 -12.02 -14.04 19.69
C LEU A 64 -12.58 -14.01 18.27
N THR A 65 -13.82 -14.46 18.10
CA THR A 65 -14.52 -14.41 16.83
C THR A 65 -14.70 -12.97 16.35
N GLN A 66 -15.11 -12.07 17.24
CA GLN A 66 -15.28 -10.65 16.93
C GLN A 66 -13.95 -9.97 16.58
N LEU A 67 -12.88 -10.22 17.34
CA LEU A 67 -11.55 -9.67 17.09
C LEU A 67 -10.97 -10.15 15.75
N ASN A 68 -11.15 -11.42 15.41
CA ASN A 68 -10.75 -11.93 14.09
C ASN A 68 -11.55 -11.29 12.96
N ALA A 69 -12.85 -11.07 13.14
CA ALA A 69 -13.67 -10.35 12.15
C ALA A 69 -13.21 -8.89 11.96
N ILE A 70 -12.88 -8.20 13.05
CA ILE A 70 -12.33 -6.83 13.00
C ILE A 70 -10.98 -6.83 12.27
N LYS A 71 -10.08 -7.75 12.64
CA LYS A 71 -8.78 -7.94 11.98
C LYS A 71 -8.96 -8.12 10.47
N ASP A 72 -9.84 -9.02 10.04
CA ASP A 72 -9.99 -9.35 8.63
C ASP A 72 -10.54 -8.15 7.84
N ARG A 73 -11.50 -7.41 8.41
CA ARG A 73 -11.99 -6.16 7.82
C ARG A 73 -10.88 -5.12 7.69
N VAL A 74 -10.17 -4.81 8.78
CA VAL A 74 -9.11 -3.80 8.82
C VAL A 74 -8.00 -4.13 7.82
N ASN A 75 -7.56 -5.39 7.76
CA ASN A 75 -6.54 -5.81 6.81
C ASN A 75 -7.05 -5.76 5.36
N SER A 76 -8.30 -6.14 5.10
CA SER A 76 -8.91 -6.03 3.77
C SER A 76 -8.98 -4.58 3.30
N ASP A 77 -9.40 -3.66 4.17
CA ASP A 77 -9.49 -2.23 3.86
C ASP A 77 -8.10 -1.63 3.60
N ALA A 78 -7.11 -1.98 4.45
CA ALA A 78 -5.72 -1.54 4.29
C ALA A 78 -5.09 -2.07 2.99
N ALA A 79 -5.35 -3.34 2.66
CA ALA A 79 -4.92 -3.95 1.41
C ALA A 79 -5.55 -3.26 0.19
N GLY A 80 -6.85 -2.94 0.25
CA GLY A 80 -7.52 -2.15 -0.78
C GLY A 80 -6.92 -0.76 -0.97
N ALA A 81 -6.66 -0.04 0.12
CA ALA A 81 -6.01 1.28 0.08
C ALA A 81 -4.59 1.20 -0.51
N SER A 82 -3.81 0.19 -0.10
CA SER A 82 -2.47 -0.08 -0.62
C SER A 82 -2.50 -0.35 -2.13
N ARG A 83 -3.37 -1.25 -2.60
CA ARG A 83 -3.54 -1.56 -4.03
C ARG A 83 -3.86 -0.32 -4.85
N ALA A 84 -4.75 0.55 -4.37
CA ALA A 84 -5.10 1.78 -5.06
C ALA A 84 -3.89 2.75 -5.16
N ALA A 85 -3.07 2.84 -4.13
CA ALA A 85 -1.89 3.70 -4.14
C ALA A 85 -0.77 3.13 -5.04
N VAL A 86 -0.49 1.83 -4.95
CA VAL A 86 0.47 1.14 -5.81
C VAL A 86 0.06 1.26 -7.27
N ALA A 87 -1.21 1.03 -7.60
CA ALA A 87 -1.71 1.18 -8.97
C ALA A 87 -1.48 2.59 -9.54
N LYS A 88 -1.67 3.64 -8.72
CA LYS A 88 -1.35 5.02 -9.14
C LYS A 88 0.14 5.23 -9.38
N VAL A 89 0.99 4.73 -8.49
CA VAL A 89 2.46 4.85 -8.64
C VAL A 89 2.95 4.09 -9.87
N VAL A 90 2.48 2.86 -10.07
CA VAL A 90 2.79 2.05 -11.26
C VAL A 90 2.29 2.75 -12.53
N GLY A 91 1.10 3.35 -12.51
CA GLY A 91 0.58 4.13 -13.64
C GLY A 91 1.44 5.34 -13.98
N VAL A 92 1.94 6.07 -12.97
CA VAL A 92 2.89 7.17 -13.17
C VAL A 92 4.20 6.68 -13.79
N ILE A 93 4.69 5.52 -13.36
CA ILE A 93 5.91 4.93 -13.93
C ILE A 93 5.67 4.51 -15.38
N GLN A 94 4.52 3.93 -15.71
CA GLN A 94 4.17 3.62 -17.10
C GLN A 94 4.15 4.88 -17.97
N GLN A 95 3.54 5.97 -17.48
CA GLN A 95 3.54 7.25 -18.21
C GLN A 95 4.97 7.76 -18.48
N LEU A 96 5.87 7.66 -17.48
CA LEU A 96 7.26 8.06 -17.67
C LEU A 96 7.99 7.17 -18.69
N LEU A 97 7.74 5.86 -18.67
CA LEU A 97 8.30 4.93 -19.67
C LEU A 97 7.78 5.23 -21.07
N ASP A 98 6.49 5.53 -21.21
CA ASP A 98 5.85 5.84 -22.48
C ASP A 98 6.40 7.15 -23.07
N VAL A 99 6.54 8.21 -22.27
CA VAL A 99 7.12 9.49 -22.71
C VAL A 99 8.60 9.33 -23.09
N ALA A 100 9.32 8.44 -22.40
CA ALA A 100 10.68 8.08 -22.75
C ALA A 100 10.81 7.22 -24.03
N GLY A 101 9.68 6.81 -24.62
CA GLY A 101 9.65 5.93 -25.79
C GLY A 101 10.03 4.48 -25.49
N SER A 102 10.02 4.08 -24.22
CA SER A 102 10.20 2.68 -23.84
C SER A 102 8.99 1.84 -24.22
N LYS A 103 9.21 0.55 -24.48
CA LYS A 103 8.15 -0.45 -24.68
C LYS A 103 8.00 -1.37 -23.48
N ASP A 104 8.66 -1.05 -22.37
CA ASP A 104 8.62 -1.84 -21.15
C ASP A 104 7.27 -1.67 -20.43
N ASP A 105 6.88 -2.75 -19.76
CA ASP A 105 5.73 -2.80 -18.86
C ASP A 105 6.18 -2.39 -17.45
N ALA A 106 5.53 -1.38 -16.86
CA ALA A 106 5.96 -0.80 -15.58
C ALA A 106 6.07 -1.82 -14.44
N PRO A 107 5.12 -2.76 -14.22
CA PRO A 107 5.28 -3.83 -13.25
C PRO A 107 6.55 -4.68 -13.47
N LYS A 108 6.81 -5.13 -14.70
CA LYS A 108 8.03 -5.91 -15.02
C LYS A 108 9.29 -5.08 -14.83
N TRP A 109 9.25 -3.83 -15.27
CA TRP A 109 10.36 -2.90 -15.12
C TRP A 109 10.70 -2.67 -13.64
N LEU A 110 9.68 -2.47 -12.79
CA LEU A 110 9.83 -2.33 -11.34
C LEU A 110 10.44 -3.58 -10.70
N ALA A 111 9.93 -4.76 -11.06
CA ALA A 111 10.44 -6.03 -10.56
C ALA A 111 11.92 -6.24 -10.93
N ALA A 112 12.32 -5.89 -12.17
CA ALA A 112 13.71 -5.94 -12.61
C ALA A 112 14.63 -5.00 -11.80
N HIS A 113 14.07 -3.95 -11.20
CA HIS A 113 14.76 -3.00 -10.31
C HIS A 113 14.56 -3.32 -8.82
N GLY A 114 14.08 -4.52 -8.48
CA GLY A 114 13.97 -5.00 -7.11
C GLY A 114 12.73 -4.51 -6.34
N PHE A 115 11.74 -3.94 -7.02
CA PHE A 115 10.48 -3.55 -6.42
C PHE A 115 9.42 -4.63 -6.64
N ASP A 116 9.06 -5.33 -5.57
CA ASP A 116 7.94 -6.27 -5.58
C ASP A 116 6.63 -5.50 -5.36
N VAL A 117 5.72 -5.60 -6.34
CA VAL A 117 4.37 -5.03 -6.30
C VAL A 117 3.31 -6.08 -5.96
N ALA A 118 3.72 -7.32 -5.67
CA ALA A 118 2.82 -8.38 -5.25
C ALA A 118 2.19 -8.07 -3.88
N GLU A 119 0.98 -8.56 -3.69
CA GLU A 119 0.25 -8.37 -2.45
C GLU A 119 0.85 -9.26 -1.35
N PRO A 120 1.15 -8.72 -0.15
CA PRO A 120 1.66 -9.52 0.95
C PRO A 120 0.62 -10.53 1.43
N LYS A 121 1.08 -11.64 2.00
CA LYS A 121 0.18 -12.65 2.58
C LYS A 121 -0.59 -12.04 3.78
N PRO A 122 -1.89 -12.36 3.93
CA PRO A 122 -2.66 -11.92 5.08
C PRO A 122 -2.06 -12.43 6.40
N PRO A 123 -2.15 -11.63 7.48
CA PRO A 123 -1.72 -12.08 8.80
C PRO A 123 -2.58 -13.27 9.29
N PRO A 124 -1.98 -14.22 10.02
CA PRO A 124 -2.69 -15.39 10.54
C PRO A 124 -3.77 -14.98 11.56
N PRO A 125 -4.82 -15.80 11.74
CA PRO A 125 -5.85 -15.55 12.75
C PRO A 125 -5.28 -15.38 14.17
N ILE A 126 -5.96 -14.57 14.97
CA ILE A 126 -5.71 -14.44 16.40
C ILE A 126 -6.18 -15.73 17.08
N THR A 127 -5.33 -16.32 17.93
CA THR A 127 -5.65 -17.50 18.74
C THR A 127 -5.91 -17.12 20.20
N LYS A 128 -6.53 -18.02 20.97
CA LYS A 128 -6.86 -17.79 22.40
C LYS A 128 -5.64 -17.39 23.24
N ASP A 129 -4.45 -17.86 22.87
CA ASP A 129 -3.19 -17.56 23.56
C ASP A 129 -2.82 -16.07 23.52
N ARG A 130 -3.44 -15.30 22.62
CA ARG A 130 -3.23 -13.86 22.41
C ARG A 130 -4.26 -12.98 23.13
N LEU A 131 -5.20 -13.56 23.88
CA LEU A 131 -6.24 -12.83 24.62
C LEU A 131 -5.88 -12.52 26.08
N ARG A 132 -4.68 -12.91 26.55
CA ARG A 132 -4.23 -12.78 27.94
C ARG A 132 -3.33 -11.57 28.15
#